data_AF-A0A6J4VVB4-F1
#
_entry.id   AF-A0A6J4VVB4-F1
#
_cell.length_a   1.000
_cell.length_b   1.000
_cell.length_c   1.000
_cell.angle_alpha   90.00
_cell.angle_beta   90.00
_cell.angle_gamma   90.00
#
_symmetry.space_group_name_H-M   'P 1'
#
loop_
_entity.id
_entity.type
_entity.pdbx_description
1 polymer ?
#
loop_
_entity_poly.entity_id
_entity_poly.type
_entity_poly.pdbx_seq_one_letter_code
_entity_poly.pdbx_strand_id
1 'polypeptide(L)'
;MIRRSLALLVLTLLFSTLASTGLAQRCYDEVRAGLSINELSQPATGRSAARLFRRAVELLEPSLPPLQRVVDLPVTADDPDREAFSYLADRQLLEPMWLPGEFSADAWHAALSKVAGWYALPVPVLDETRPSNNELLDSFAPIFDAAGEVLNPVALFAFDPAADQRIAFWATLRNGVYPRMIVVRPPGEPIDVQGDTAGALAHLGDCVVTPQNYVYTRADTAERLFLATNESRMVLLETVPPSPQLLLEAPVGQEASYLTFTAPEVADKVRYTALFLGPSVGFGALLRLLPQLRTNMSPQEIVSFLNGARNGL
;
A
#
# COMPACT_ATOMS: atom_id res chain seq x y z
N MET A 1 -26.50 29.89 -28.18
CA MET A 1 -25.43 28.86 -28.07
C MET A 1 -24.58 28.99 -26.79
N ILE A 2 -24.24 30.19 -26.32
CA ILE A 2 -23.34 30.41 -25.16
C ILE A 2 -23.87 29.81 -23.82
N ARG A 3 -25.19 29.78 -23.58
CA ARG A 3 -25.78 29.22 -22.34
C ARG A 3 -25.66 27.70 -22.18
N ARG A 4 -25.56 26.93 -23.27
CA ARG A 4 -25.44 25.46 -23.21
C ARG A 4 -24.01 25.03 -22.88
N SER A 5 -23.01 25.77 -23.36
CA SER A 5 -21.60 25.50 -23.08
C SER A 5 -21.22 25.79 -21.62
N LEU A 6 -21.81 26.83 -21.01
CA LEU A 6 -21.56 27.14 -19.59
C LEU A 6 -22.16 26.07 -18.66
N ALA A 7 -23.36 25.57 -18.97
CA ALA A 7 -24.00 24.51 -18.19
C ALA A 7 -23.24 23.18 -18.28
N LEU A 8 -22.69 22.84 -19.46
CA LEU A 8 -21.88 21.65 -19.63
C LEU A 8 -20.54 21.73 -18.87
N LEU A 9 -19.93 22.92 -18.83
CA LEU A 9 -18.67 23.19 -18.14
C LEU A 9 -18.83 23.19 -16.62
N VAL A 10 -19.95 23.72 -16.10
CA VAL A 10 -20.30 23.64 -14.68
C VAL A 10 -20.62 22.21 -14.25
N LEU A 11 -21.32 21.43 -15.09
CA LEU A 11 -21.61 20.02 -14.79
C LEU A 11 -20.33 19.17 -14.77
N THR A 12 -19.41 19.38 -15.72
CA THR A 12 -18.13 18.67 -15.72
C THR A 12 -17.25 19.06 -14.54
N LEU A 13 -17.20 20.35 -14.16
CA LEU A 13 -16.50 20.75 -12.92
C LEU A 13 -17.12 20.12 -11.66
N LEU A 14 -18.45 20.05 -11.56
CA LEU A 14 -19.12 19.43 -10.39
C LEU A 14 -18.86 17.92 -10.29
N PHE A 15 -18.86 17.20 -11.42
CA PHE A 15 -18.60 15.76 -11.42
C PHE A 15 -17.13 15.44 -11.13
N SER A 16 -16.19 16.28 -11.57
CA SER A 16 -14.77 16.11 -11.27
C SER A 16 -14.44 16.34 -9.79
N THR A 17 -15.12 17.27 -9.11
CA THR A 17 -14.91 17.52 -7.67
C THR A 17 -15.59 16.47 -6.79
N LEU A 18 -16.76 15.96 -7.17
CA LEU A 18 -17.46 14.93 -6.39
C LEU A 18 -16.75 13.57 -6.41
N ALA A 19 -16.10 13.20 -7.51
CA ALA A 19 -15.39 11.91 -7.61
C ALA A 19 -14.14 11.86 -6.72
N SER A 20 -13.43 12.98 -6.56
CA SER A 20 -12.24 13.09 -5.72
C SER A 20 -12.59 13.13 -4.23
N THR A 21 -13.70 13.77 -3.83
CA THR A 21 -14.16 13.74 -2.43
C THR A 21 -14.56 12.35 -1.91
N GLY A 22 -14.87 11.40 -2.79
CA GLY A 22 -15.33 10.07 -2.40
C GLY A 22 -14.23 9.13 -1.91
N LEU A 23 -12.96 9.34 -2.30
CA LEU A 23 -11.84 8.48 -1.89
C LEU A 23 -11.27 8.88 -0.54
N ALA A 24 -11.03 10.19 -0.34
CA ALA A 24 -10.63 10.77 0.95
C ALA A 24 -11.59 10.33 2.07
N GLN A 25 -12.90 10.45 1.81
CA GLN A 25 -13.95 10.09 2.76
C GLN A 25 -13.94 8.60 3.14
N ARG A 26 -13.63 7.70 2.19
CA ARG A 26 -13.52 6.26 2.49
C ARG A 26 -12.32 5.96 3.38
N CYS A 27 -11.16 6.55 3.10
CA CYS A 27 -10.00 6.36 3.98
C CYS A 27 -10.24 6.93 5.36
N TYR A 28 -10.89 8.07 5.41
CA TYR A 28 -11.28 8.70 6.65
C TYR A 28 -12.18 7.79 7.50
N ASP A 29 -13.18 7.16 6.90
CA ASP A 29 -14.04 6.18 7.57
C ASP A 29 -13.25 4.93 8.02
N GLU A 30 -12.30 4.46 7.21
CA GLU A 30 -11.44 3.31 7.55
C GLU A 30 -10.44 3.59 8.68
N VAL A 31 -9.95 4.82 8.81
CA VAL A 31 -9.10 5.22 9.94
C VAL A 31 -9.96 5.39 11.20
N ARG A 32 -11.15 6.00 11.07
CA ARG A 32 -12.09 6.19 12.17
C ARG A 32 -12.62 4.91 12.77
N ALA A 33 -12.69 3.82 12.01
CA ALA A 33 -13.19 2.53 12.48
C ALA A 33 -12.48 2.01 13.76
N GLY A 34 -11.25 2.50 14.04
CA GLY A 34 -10.50 2.19 15.26
C GLY A 34 -10.82 3.06 16.49
N LEU A 35 -11.73 4.04 16.38
CA LEU A 35 -12.13 4.94 17.47
C LEU A 35 -13.66 5.02 17.56
N SER A 36 -14.18 5.17 18.78
CA SER A 36 -15.59 5.50 18.98
C SER A 36 -15.89 6.96 18.59
N ILE A 37 -17.15 7.25 18.26
CA ILE A 37 -17.62 8.62 17.96
C ILE A 37 -17.28 9.60 19.08
N ASN A 38 -17.39 9.16 20.34
CA ASN A 38 -17.07 9.98 21.50
C ASN A 38 -15.56 10.28 21.59
N GLU A 39 -14.69 9.32 21.26
CA GLU A 39 -13.25 9.53 21.25
C GLU A 39 -12.81 10.51 20.16
N LEU A 40 -13.49 10.56 19.01
CA LEU A 40 -13.14 11.47 17.91
C LEU A 40 -13.22 12.95 18.32
N SER A 41 -14.19 13.30 19.16
CA SER A 41 -14.39 14.68 19.63
C SER A 41 -13.54 15.05 20.85
N GLN A 42 -12.83 14.09 21.45
CA GLN A 42 -11.98 14.35 22.61
C GLN A 42 -10.63 14.93 22.17
N PRO A 43 -9.99 15.74 23.04
CA PRO A 43 -8.60 16.15 22.85
C PRO A 43 -7.71 14.92 22.65
N ALA A 44 -6.80 15.01 21.70
CA ALA A 44 -5.88 13.93 21.41
C ALA A 44 -4.95 13.67 22.60
N THR A 45 -4.59 12.39 22.76
CA THR A 45 -3.54 11.92 23.65
C THR A 45 -2.47 11.23 22.81
N GLY A 46 -1.28 10.95 23.35
CA GLY A 46 -0.30 10.17 22.61
C GLY A 46 -0.81 8.79 22.21
N ARG A 47 -1.68 8.15 23.01
CA ARG A 47 -2.31 6.87 22.67
C ARG A 47 -3.25 6.96 21.47
N SER A 48 -4.21 7.88 21.51
CA SER A 48 -5.19 8.02 20.42
C SER A 48 -4.49 8.47 19.14
N ALA A 49 -3.52 9.36 19.25
CA ALA A 49 -2.66 9.75 18.15
C ALA A 49 -1.89 8.55 17.58
N ALA A 50 -1.29 7.69 18.41
CA ALA A 50 -0.52 6.53 17.94
C ALA A 50 -1.41 5.53 17.19
N ARG A 51 -2.62 5.28 17.68
CA ARG A 51 -3.62 4.43 16.99
C ARG A 51 -4.00 4.99 15.62
N LEU A 52 -4.33 6.28 15.56
CA LEU A 52 -4.67 6.97 14.32
C LEU A 52 -3.51 6.93 13.32
N PHE A 53 -2.31 7.26 13.78
CA PHE A 53 -1.12 7.31 12.94
C PHE A 53 -0.76 5.93 12.39
N ARG A 54 -0.78 4.88 13.23
CA ARG A 54 -0.59 3.49 12.77
C ARG A 54 -1.59 3.15 11.67
N ARG A 55 -2.88 3.38 11.92
CA ARG A 55 -3.93 3.00 10.97
C ARG A 55 -3.81 3.77 9.66
N ALA A 56 -3.47 5.05 9.71
CA ALA A 56 -3.21 5.85 8.51
C ALA A 56 -2.03 5.31 7.69
N VAL A 57 -0.92 4.96 8.36
CA VAL A 57 0.25 4.37 7.69
C VAL A 57 -0.06 2.99 7.11
N GLU A 58 -0.84 2.16 7.79
CA GLU A 58 -1.27 0.85 7.26
C GLU A 58 -2.12 0.96 5.99
N LEU A 59 -2.87 2.05 5.82
CA LEU A 59 -3.64 2.33 4.60
C LEU A 59 -2.78 2.89 3.48
N LEU A 60 -1.90 3.86 3.78
CA LEU A 60 -0.98 4.45 2.81
C LEU A 60 0.02 3.41 2.27
N GLU A 61 0.61 2.66 3.18
CA GLU A 61 1.70 1.72 2.91
C GLU A 61 1.34 0.33 3.46
N PRO A 62 0.41 -0.40 2.81
CA PRO A 62 0.00 -1.71 3.27
C PRO A 62 1.19 -2.66 3.28
N SER A 63 1.29 -3.41 4.38
CA SER A 63 2.38 -4.36 4.65
C SER A 63 3.78 -3.72 4.56
N LEU A 64 3.91 -2.45 4.98
CA LEU A 64 5.21 -1.80 5.21
C LEU A 64 5.96 -2.58 6.30
N PRO A 65 7.17 -3.10 6.06
CA PRO A 65 7.89 -3.91 7.03
C PRO A 65 8.49 -3.06 8.15
N PRO A 66 8.82 -3.68 9.29
CA PRO A 66 9.65 -3.03 10.30
C PRO A 66 11.05 -2.74 9.72
N LEU A 67 11.58 -1.53 9.99
CA LEU A 67 12.94 -1.15 9.64
C LEU A 67 13.94 -1.63 10.70
N GLN A 68 13.49 -1.69 11.94
CA GLN A 68 14.22 -2.20 13.10
C GLN A 68 13.22 -2.76 14.10
N ARG A 69 13.66 -3.62 15.03
CA ARG A 69 12.84 -4.01 16.18
C ARG A 69 13.19 -3.16 17.38
N VAL A 70 12.22 -2.43 17.91
CA VAL A 70 12.37 -1.60 19.11
C VAL A 70 11.60 -2.23 20.25
N VAL A 71 12.31 -2.60 21.32
CA VAL A 71 11.73 -3.24 22.51
C VAL A 71 11.44 -2.27 23.65
N ASP A 72 12.16 -1.14 23.68
CA ASP A 72 11.98 -0.10 24.68
C ASP A 72 10.93 0.90 24.19
N LEU A 73 9.74 0.84 24.78
CA LEU A 73 8.57 1.63 24.38
C LEU A 73 8.12 2.47 25.57
N PRO A 74 7.51 3.65 25.35
CA PRO A 74 7.01 4.52 26.42
C PRO A 74 5.73 4.00 27.09
N VAL A 75 5.44 2.70 26.96
CA VAL A 75 4.25 2.01 27.47
C VAL A 75 4.61 0.65 28.05
N THR A 76 3.83 0.17 29.01
CA THR A 76 4.07 -1.12 29.69
C THR A 76 3.73 -2.32 28.79
N ALA A 77 4.05 -3.53 29.23
CA ALA A 77 3.77 -4.76 28.50
C ALA A 77 2.27 -5.05 28.33
N ASP A 78 1.48 -4.71 29.36
CA ASP A 78 0.04 -4.98 29.43
C ASP A 78 -0.81 -3.84 28.86
N ASP A 79 -0.16 -2.87 28.23
CA ASP A 79 -0.80 -1.70 27.67
C ASP A 79 -1.66 -2.06 26.44
N PRO A 80 -2.95 -1.67 26.40
CA PRO A 80 -3.85 -2.04 25.30
C PRO A 80 -3.42 -1.45 23.95
N ASP A 81 -2.67 -0.35 23.95
CA ASP A 81 -2.20 0.32 22.74
C ASP A 81 -0.73 -0.04 22.41
N ARG A 82 -0.11 -0.98 23.13
CA ARG A 82 1.30 -1.38 22.95
C ARG A 82 1.65 -1.71 21.51
N GLU A 83 0.74 -2.38 20.80
CA GLU A 83 0.94 -2.76 19.40
C GLU A 83 1.07 -1.52 18.49
N ALA A 84 0.31 -0.45 18.75
CA ALA A 84 0.41 0.80 18.01
C ALA A 84 1.78 1.48 18.23
N PHE A 85 2.22 1.55 19.49
CA PHE A 85 3.55 2.10 19.81
C PHE A 85 4.68 1.26 19.19
N SER A 86 4.60 -0.06 19.31
CA SER A 86 5.58 -0.97 18.70
C SER A 86 5.62 -0.82 17.18
N TYR A 87 4.46 -0.73 16.53
CA TYR A 87 4.37 -0.57 15.08
C TYR A 87 5.08 0.70 14.59
N LEU A 88 4.84 1.83 15.26
CA LEU A 88 5.45 3.11 14.92
C LEU A 88 6.95 3.13 15.24
N ALA A 89 7.36 2.58 16.38
CA ALA A 89 8.77 2.52 16.77
C ALA A 89 9.60 1.66 15.80
N ASP A 90 9.06 0.49 15.42
CA ASP A 90 9.71 -0.42 14.48
C ASP A 90 9.92 0.20 13.08
N ARG A 91 9.11 1.21 12.72
CA ARG A 91 9.17 1.95 11.45
C ARG A 91 9.81 3.33 11.58
N GLN A 92 10.42 3.62 12.74
CA GLN A 92 11.05 4.92 13.06
C GLN A 92 10.10 6.13 12.94
N LEU A 93 8.81 5.90 13.19
CA LEU A 93 7.76 6.93 13.21
C LEU A 93 7.37 7.37 14.63
N LEU A 94 7.84 6.65 15.66
CA LEU A 94 7.64 7.05 17.05
C LEU A 94 8.74 8.03 17.49
N GLU A 95 8.37 9.29 17.66
CA GLU A 95 9.30 10.32 18.12
C GLU A 95 9.57 10.24 19.63
N PRO A 96 10.75 10.64 20.13
CA PRO A 96 11.10 10.54 21.55
C PRO A 96 10.13 11.27 22.51
N MET A 97 9.55 12.38 22.06
CA MET A 97 8.59 13.17 22.86
C MET A 97 7.16 12.62 22.82
N TRP A 98 6.92 11.53 22.08
CA TRP A 98 5.60 10.91 21.97
C TRP A 98 5.29 10.02 23.16
N LEU A 99 4.78 10.64 24.23
CA LEU A 99 4.40 9.94 25.46
C LEU A 99 2.92 9.55 25.45
N PRO A 100 2.49 8.44 26.10
CA PRO A 100 1.13 7.93 25.98
C PRO A 100 0.04 8.88 26.52
N GLY A 101 0.33 9.64 27.59
CA GLY A 101 -0.66 10.45 28.29
C GLY A 101 -0.94 11.82 27.66
N GLU A 102 0.01 12.38 26.93
CA GLU A 102 -0.05 13.76 26.43
C GLU A 102 0.20 13.80 24.92
N PHE A 103 -0.55 14.64 24.22
CA PHE A 103 -0.27 14.92 22.82
C PHE A 103 0.92 15.87 22.69
N SER A 104 1.83 15.57 21.75
CA SER A 104 2.94 16.43 21.37
C SER A 104 2.81 16.81 19.90
N ALA A 105 2.55 18.09 19.64
CA ALA A 105 2.44 18.62 18.27
C ALA A 105 3.76 18.44 17.49
N ASP A 106 4.89 18.64 18.14
CA ASP A 106 6.22 18.45 17.53
C ASP A 106 6.46 16.99 17.14
N ALA A 107 6.12 16.05 18.02
CA ALA A 107 6.24 14.62 17.74
C ALA A 107 5.33 14.19 16.57
N TRP A 108 4.08 14.68 16.57
CA TRP A 108 3.14 14.43 15.48
C TRP A 108 3.65 14.99 14.16
N HIS A 109 4.07 16.26 14.14
CA HIS A 109 4.53 16.93 12.94
C HIS A 109 5.80 16.28 12.37
N ALA A 110 6.75 15.90 13.23
CA ALA A 110 7.96 15.20 12.79
C ALA A 110 7.63 13.81 12.19
N ALA A 111 6.73 13.04 12.81
CA ALA A 111 6.27 11.77 12.25
C ALA A 111 5.53 11.97 10.91
N LEU A 112 4.60 12.94 10.85
CA LEU A 112 3.85 13.27 9.64
C LEU A 112 4.77 13.74 8.51
N SER A 113 5.83 14.49 8.85
CA SER A 113 6.86 14.94 7.91
C SER A 113 7.59 13.77 7.27
N LYS A 114 7.91 12.72 8.03
CA LYS A 114 8.52 11.49 7.50
C LYS A 114 7.62 10.81 6.48
N VAL A 115 6.32 10.68 6.79
CA VAL A 115 5.33 10.07 5.90
C VAL A 115 5.12 10.91 4.63
N ALA A 116 4.92 12.23 4.77
CA ALA A 116 4.79 13.13 3.62
C ALA A 116 6.06 13.13 2.75
N GLY A 117 7.23 12.99 3.38
CA GLY A 117 8.53 12.89 2.71
C GLY A 117 8.65 11.68 1.77
N TRP A 118 8.01 10.54 2.09
CA TRP A 118 7.98 9.37 1.19
C TRP A 118 7.36 9.67 -0.17
N TYR A 119 6.45 10.65 -0.21
CA TYR A 119 5.71 11.04 -1.40
C TYR A 119 6.15 12.40 -1.96
N ALA A 120 7.23 12.99 -1.41
CA ALA A 120 7.67 14.35 -1.70
C ALA A 120 6.56 15.41 -1.56
N LEU A 121 5.69 15.24 -0.58
CA LEU A 121 4.55 16.12 -0.33
C LEU A 121 4.87 17.19 0.73
N PRO A 122 4.21 18.36 0.67
CA PRO A 122 4.25 19.32 1.76
C PRO A 122 3.62 18.73 3.02
N VAL A 123 4.16 19.11 4.18
CA VAL A 123 3.65 18.65 5.47
C VAL A 123 2.46 19.51 5.89
N PRO A 124 1.30 18.92 6.18
CA PRO A 124 0.16 19.64 6.75
C PRO A 124 0.51 20.28 8.10
N VAL A 125 0.03 21.50 8.31
CA VAL A 125 0.19 22.23 9.58
C VAL A 125 -1.04 21.99 10.44
N LEU A 126 -0.83 21.68 11.72
CA LEU A 126 -1.88 21.71 12.73
C LEU A 126 -1.91 23.10 13.36
N ASP A 127 -3.06 23.76 13.28
CA ASP A 127 -3.24 25.12 13.82
C ASP A 127 -3.44 25.12 15.35
N GLU A 128 -3.79 23.96 15.94
CA GLU A 128 -4.09 23.83 17.36
C GLU A 128 -2.99 23.14 18.17
N THR A 129 -2.79 23.63 19.39
CA THR A 129 -1.83 23.03 20.35
C THR A 129 -2.35 21.78 21.05
N ARG A 130 -3.68 21.60 21.09
CA ARG A 130 -4.37 20.44 21.67
C ARG A 130 -5.52 20.01 20.76
N PRO A 131 -5.21 19.55 19.53
CA PRO A 131 -6.22 19.17 18.57
C PRO A 131 -7.05 18.01 19.12
N SER A 132 -8.31 17.93 18.69
CA SER A 132 -9.12 16.74 18.79
C SER A 132 -8.56 15.60 17.93
N ASN A 133 -8.99 14.38 18.22
CA ASN A 133 -8.68 13.22 17.37
C ASN A 133 -9.21 13.39 15.93
N ASN A 134 -10.28 14.17 15.75
CA ASN A 134 -10.81 14.48 14.43
C ASN A 134 -9.87 15.39 13.63
N GLU A 135 -9.31 16.42 14.26
CA GLU A 135 -8.38 17.33 13.61
C GLU A 135 -7.04 16.64 13.27
N LEU A 136 -6.60 15.70 14.11
CA LEU A 136 -5.46 14.85 13.77
C LEU A 136 -5.73 14.02 12.51
N LEU A 137 -6.93 13.46 12.40
CA LEU A 137 -7.31 12.71 11.22
C LEU A 137 -7.43 13.62 9.98
N ASP A 138 -7.98 14.82 10.13
CA ASP A 138 -8.08 15.81 9.06
C ASP A 138 -6.69 16.20 8.52
N SER A 139 -5.66 16.18 9.37
CA SER A 139 -4.27 16.43 8.95
C SER A 139 -3.70 15.37 8.00
N PHE A 140 -4.29 14.15 7.93
CA PHE A 140 -3.89 13.13 6.97
C PHE A 140 -4.62 13.22 5.62
N ALA A 141 -5.77 13.89 5.55
CA ALA A 141 -6.58 13.93 4.32
C ALA A 141 -5.78 14.42 3.09
N PRO A 142 -4.98 15.51 3.16
CA PRO A 142 -4.18 15.96 2.03
C PRO A 142 -3.12 14.93 1.59
N ILE A 143 -2.61 14.12 2.54
CA ILE A 143 -1.62 13.08 2.24
C ILE A 143 -2.30 11.90 1.55
N PHE A 144 -3.49 11.47 2.00
CA PHE A 144 -4.23 10.40 1.32
C PHE A 144 -4.55 10.76 -0.12
N ASP A 145 -5.07 11.98 -0.34
CA ASP A 145 -5.44 12.44 -1.68
C ASP A 145 -4.23 12.46 -2.61
N ALA A 146 -3.13 13.06 -2.18
CA ALA A 146 -1.94 13.19 -3.01
C ALA A 146 -1.16 11.88 -3.16
N ALA A 147 -1.10 11.03 -2.13
CA ALA A 147 -0.50 9.70 -2.23
C ALA A 147 -1.25 8.83 -3.25
N GLY A 148 -2.58 8.98 -3.33
CA GLY A 148 -3.43 8.36 -4.35
C GLY A 148 -2.94 8.59 -5.78
N GLU A 149 -2.54 9.84 -6.08
CA GLU A 149 -2.04 10.25 -7.38
C GLU A 149 -0.60 9.79 -7.64
N VAL A 150 0.25 9.80 -6.62
CA VAL A 150 1.69 9.50 -6.74
C VAL A 150 1.97 8.00 -6.83
N LEU A 151 1.26 7.18 -6.06
CA LEU A 151 1.55 5.75 -5.92
C LEU A 151 1.38 4.95 -7.22
N ASN A 152 0.42 5.36 -8.07
CA ASN A 152 0.06 4.77 -9.38
C ASN A 152 0.44 3.27 -9.53
N PRO A 153 -0.15 2.38 -8.71
CA PRO A 153 0.25 1.00 -8.65
C PRO A 153 -0.24 0.22 -9.87
N VAL A 154 0.51 -0.84 -10.19
CA VAL A 154 0.17 -1.76 -11.27
C VAL A 154 -0.34 -3.07 -10.69
N ALA A 155 -1.57 -3.44 -11.04
CA ALA A 155 -2.11 -4.75 -10.72
C ALA A 155 -1.44 -5.83 -11.58
N LEU A 156 -1.15 -6.97 -10.97
CA LEU A 156 -0.62 -8.16 -11.64
C LEU A 156 -1.59 -9.32 -11.40
N PHE A 157 -2.13 -9.84 -12.50
CA PHE A 157 -2.98 -11.02 -12.52
C PHE A 157 -2.25 -12.14 -13.24
N ALA A 158 -1.82 -13.14 -12.47
CA ALA A 158 -1.08 -14.27 -12.98
C ALA A 158 -1.97 -15.51 -13.05
N PHE A 159 -2.24 -16.02 -14.25
CA PHE A 159 -3.13 -17.19 -14.43
C PHE A 159 -2.37 -18.48 -14.67
N ASP A 160 -2.97 -19.60 -14.26
CA ASP A 160 -2.48 -20.94 -14.58
C ASP A 160 -3.19 -21.50 -15.84
N PRO A 161 -2.47 -21.72 -16.95
CA PRO A 161 -3.07 -22.29 -18.16
C PRO A 161 -3.58 -23.72 -17.99
N ALA A 162 -3.07 -24.48 -17.01
CA ALA A 162 -3.52 -25.84 -16.73
C ALA A 162 -4.81 -25.90 -15.91
N ALA A 163 -5.19 -24.81 -15.25
CA ALA A 163 -6.32 -24.73 -14.33
C ALA A 163 -7.49 -23.91 -14.89
N ASP A 164 -7.79 -24.05 -16.19
CA ASP A 164 -8.85 -23.30 -16.90
C ASP A 164 -8.67 -21.78 -16.81
N GLN A 165 -7.41 -21.32 -16.90
CA GLN A 165 -7.04 -19.90 -16.76
C GLN A 165 -7.45 -19.25 -15.43
N ARG A 166 -7.68 -20.04 -14.38
CA ARG A 166 -7.87 -19.50 -13.03
C ARG A 166 -6.64 -18.69 -12.62
N ILE A 167 -6.90 -17.57 -11.94
CA ILE A 167 -5.81 -16.74 -11.41
C ILE A 167 -5.10 -17.53 -10.31
N ALA A 168 -3.83 -17.81 -10.54
CA ALA A 168 -2.95 -18.50 -9.60
C ALA A 168 -2.54 -17.56 -8.46
N PHE A 169 -2.27 -16.28 -8.77
CA PHE A 169 -2.02 -15.25 -7.75
C PHE A 169 -2.32 -13.85 -8.24
N TRP A 170 -2.62 -12.97 -7.28
CA TRP A 170 -2.94 -11.57 -7.50
C TRP A 170 -1.86 -10.75 -6.79
N ALA A 171 -1.42 -9.66 -7.40
CA ALA A 171 -0.50 -8.78 -6.72
C ALA A 171 -0.66 -7.32 -7.15
N THR A 172 -0.15 -6.43 -6.32
CA THR A 172 -0.01 -5.02 -6.63
C THR A 172 1.46 -4.64 -6.57
N LEU A 173 1.99 -4.10 -7.66
CA LEU A 173 3.32 -3.55 -7.73
C LEU A 173 3.23 -2.07 -7.34
N ARG A 174 3.95 -1.66 -6.29
CA ARG A 174 3.94 -0.29 -5.75
C ARG A 174 5.35 0.30 -5.74
N ASN A 175 5.44 1.59 -6.06
CA ASN A 175 6.65 2.41 -5.98
C ASN A 175 6.44 3.55 -4.96
N GLY A 176 6.05 3.20 -3.72
CA GLY A 176 5.89 4.14 -2.60
C GLY A 176 7.24 4.39 -1.90
N VAL A 177 7.31 4.15 -0.59
CA VAL A 177 8.58 4.24 0.18
C VAL A 177 9.73 3.51 -0.52
N TYR A 178 9.45 2.35 -1.10
CA TYR A 178 10.37 1.59 -1.93
C TYR A 178 9.58 0.66 -2.87
N PRO A 179 10.22 0.16 -3.95
CA PRO A 179 9.57 -0.70 -4.92
C PRO A 179 9.30 -2.08 -4.35
N ARG A 180 8.05 -2.54 -4.39
CA ARG A 180 7.69 -3.85 -3.83
C ARG A 180 6.45 -4.44 -4.49
N MET A 181 6.32 -5.75 -4.33
CA MET A 181 5.12 -6.48 -4.72
C MET A 181 4.32 -6.84 -3.47
N ILE A 182 3.05 -6.45 -3.43
CA ILE A 182 2.11 -6.88 -2.41
C ILE A 182 1.30 -8.02 -3.01
N VAL A 183 1.54 -9.23 -2.54
CA VAL A 183 0.85 -10.43 -3.01
C VAL A 183 -0.39 -10.63 -2.17
N VAL A 184 -1.52 -10.83 -2.83
CA VAL A 184 -2.84 -10.97 -2.21
C VAL A 184 -3.42 -12.33 -2.59
N ARG A 185 -4.00 -13.00 -1.61
CA ARG A 185 -4.66 -14.28 -1.84
C ARG A 185 -5.85 -14.06 -2.79
N PRO A 186 -5.96 -14.85 -3.88
CA PRO A 186 -7.15 -14.85 -4.73
C PRO A 186 -8.42 -15.10 -3.91
N PRO A 187 -9.56 -14.48 -4.25
CA PRO A 187 -10.82 -14.84 -3.64
C PRO A 187 -11.18 -16.31 -3.92
N GLY A 188 -11.96 -16.92 -3.03
CA GLY A 188 -12.37 -18.32 -3.17
C GLY A 188 -13.28 -18.56 -4.39
N GLU A 189 -14.00 -17.53 -4.83
CA GLU A 189 -14.81 -17.55 -6.04
C GLU A 189 -13.98 -17.05 -7.25
N PRO A 190 -14.03 -17.75 -8.40
CA PRO A 190 -13.33 -17.29 -9.60
C PRO A 190 -13.86 -15.94 -10.07
N ILE A 191 -12.96 -14.96 -10.23
CA ILE A 191 -13.26 -13.68 -10.86
C ILE A 191 -12.80 -13.73 -12.32
N ASP A 192 -13.72 -13.45 -13.24
CA ASP A 192 -13.39 -13.28 -14.66
C ASP A 192 -12.71 -11.93 -14.87
N VAL A 193 -11.38 -11.91 -14.79
CA VAL A 193 -10.58 -10.70 -14.99
C VAL A 193 -10.73 -10.13 -16.41
N GLN A 194 -11.06 -10.96 -17.41
CA GLN A 194 -11.18 -10.50 -18.80
C GLN A 194 -12.57 -9.89 -19.07
N GLY A 195 -13.62 -10.48 -18.49
CA GLY A 195 -14.99 -9.97 -18.59
C GLY A 195 -15.33 -8.83 -17.62
N ASP A 196 -14.68 -8.80 -16.44
CA ASP A 196 -14.87 -7.77 -15.41
C ASP A 196 -13.53 -7.31 -14.80
N THR A 197 -12.72 -6.66 -15.64
CA THR A 197 -11.44 -6.10 -15.19
C THR A 197 -11.62 -5.04 -14.09
N ALA A 198 -12.70 -4.26 -14.14
CA ALA A 198 -12.96 -3.23 -13.14
C ALA A 198 -13.24 -3.84 -11.76
N GLY A 199 -14.04 -4.90 -11.68
CA GLY A 199 -14.27 -5.66 -10.46
C GLY A 199 -13.00 -6.32 -9.93
N ALA A 200 -12.16 -6.89 -10.81
CA ALA A 200 -10.88 -7.46 -10.43
C ALA A 200 -9.90 -6.41 -9.85
N LEU A 201 -9.82 -5.23 -10.47
CA LEU A 201 -8.99 -4.12 -9.98
C LEU A 201 -9.48 -3.58 -8.64
N ALA A 202 -10.79 -3.49 -8.45
CA ALA A 202 -11.38 -3.06 -7.18
C ALA A 202 -11.00 -3.97 -6.01
N HIS A 203 -10.79 -5.27 -6.25
CA HIS A 203 -10.36 -6.23 -5.22
C HIS A 203 -8.90 -6.05 -4.79
N LEU A 204 -8.06 -5.46 -5.65
CA LEU A 204 -6.67 -5.10 -5.33
C LEU A 204 -6.53 -3.65 -4.85
N GLY A 205 -7.61 -2.87 -4.95
CA GLY A 205 -7.68 -1.53 -4.44
C GLY A 205 -7.89 -1.49 -2.93
N ASP A 206 -7.54 -0.35 -2.35
CA ASP A 206 -7.92 0.06 -1.02
C ASP A 206 -8.55 1.47 -1.09
N CYS A 207 -8.78 2.09 0.06
CA CYS A 207 -9.35 3.42 0.11
C CYS A 207 -8.43 4.50 -0.51
N VAL A 208 -7.10 4.30 -0.47
CA VAL A 208 -6.09 5.27 -0.92
C VAL A 208 -5.93 5.15 -2.43
N VAL A 209 -5.84 3.91 -2.91
CA VAL A 209 -5.56 3.64 -4.32
C VAL A 209 -6.37 2.46 -4.83
N THR A 210 -7.02 2.66 -5.96
CA THR A 210 -7.49 1.56 -6.82
C THR A 210 -6.59 1.49 -8.06
N PRO A 211 -5.86 0.40 -8.29
CA PRO A 211 -5.02 0.25 -9.48
C PRO A 211 -5.85 0.48 -10.75
N GLN A 212 -5.36 1.36 -11.62
CA GLN A 212 -5.94 1.57 -12.95
C GLN A 212 -5.17 0.81 -14.02
N ASN A 213 -3.88 0.59 -13.76
CA ASN A 213 -2.96 -0.11 -14.65
C ASN A 213 -2.87 -1.58 -14.26
N TYR A 214 -2.82 -2.47 -15.26
CA TYR A 214 -2.70 -3.89 -15.00
C TYR A 214 -1.82 -4.63 -15.99
N VAL A 215 -1.29 -5.76 -15.53
CA VAL A 215 -0.63 -6.79 -16.32
C VAL A 215 -1.36 -8.10 -16.07
N TYR A 216 -1.87 -8.71 -17.13
CA TYR A 216 -2.47 -10.04 -17.14
C TYR A 216 -1.60 -10.97 -17.97
N THR A 217 -1.06 -12.01 -17.33
CA THR A 217 -0.14 -12.96 -17.97
C THR A 217 -0.14 -14.33 -17.30
N ARG A 218 0.55 -15.30 -17.90
CA ARG A 218 0.71 -16.63 -17.31
C ARG A 218 1.61 -16.55 -16.07
N ALA A 219 1.35 -17.37 -15.06
CA ALA A 219 2.14 -17.42 -13.83
C ALA A 219 3.65 -17.62 -14.10
N ASP A 220 4.00 -18.55 -15.01
CA ASP A 220 5.38 -18.78 -15.42
C ASP A 220 6.06 -17.55 -16.06
N THR A 221 5.27 -16.67 -16.68
CA THR A 221 5.74 -15.46 -17.34
C THR A 221 5.91 -14.33 -16.33
N ALA A 222 4.98 -14.22 -15.37
CA ALA A 222 5.10 -13.31 -14.24
C ALA A 222 6.33 -13.65 -13.38
N GLU A 223 6.55 -14.92 -13.06
CA GLU A 223 7.75 -15.37 -12.33
C GLU A 223 9.03 -14.96 -13.05
N ARG A 224 9.11 -15.20 -14.37
CA ARG A 224 10.26 -14.77 -15.18
C ARG A 224 10.45 -13.26 -15.21
N LEU A 225 9.41 -12.45 -14.98
CA LEU A 225 9.56 -10.99 -14.91
C LEU A 225 10.33 -10.55 -13.66
N PHE A 226 10.28 -11.33 -12.59
CA PHE A 226 10.93 -10.98 -11.31
C PHE A 226 12.18 -11.83 -11.03
N LEU A 227 12.25 -13.04 -11.60
CA LEU A 227 13.29 -14.03 -11.38
C LEU A 227 14.13 -14.29 -12.64
N ALA A 228 14.13 -13.35 -13.61
CA ALA A 228 14.75 -13.50 -14.93
C ALA A 228 16.25 -13.90 -14.89
N THR A 229 16.91 -13.61 -13.77
CA THR A 229 18.29 -13.98 -13.54
C THR A 229 18.34 -15.00 -12.41
N ASN A 230 19.07 -16.10 -12.58
CA ASN A 230 19.24 -17.17 -11.57
C ASN A 230 19.89 -16.68 -10.25
N GLU A 231 20.20 -15.38 -10.14
CA GLU A 231 20.75 -14.72 -8.96
C GLU A 231 19.69 -13.90 -8.20
N SER A 232 18.46 -13.83 -8.71
CA SER A 232 17.35 -13.14 -8.07
C SER A 232 16.78 -13.98 -6.94
N ARG A 233 16.59 -13.36 -5.77
CA ARG A 233 16.02 -13.98 -4.57
C ARG A 233 14.72 -13.29 -4.20
N MET A 234 13.70 -14.07 -3.86
CA MET A 234 12.44 -13.57 -3.34
C MET A 234 12.49 -13.57 -1.81
N VAL A 235 12.33 -12.39 -1.20
CA VAL A 235 12.29 -12.22 0.26
C VAL A 235 10.95 -11.63 0.66
N LEU A 236 10.30 -12.26 1.62
CA LEU A 236 9.07 -11.80 2.24
C LEU A 236 9.44 -10.96 3.46
N LEU A 237 8.93 -9.73 3.52
CA LEU A 237 9.28 -8.75 4.56
C LEU A 237 8.18 -8.58 5.61
N GLU A 238 6.92 -8.74 5.22
CA GLU A 238 5.76 -8.58 6.10
C GLU A 238 4.63 -9.48 5.60
N THR A 239 3.96 -10.18 6.49
CA THR A 239 2.80 -11.04 6.17
C THR A 239 1.59 -10.63 6.98
N VAL A 240 0.40 -10.96 6.49
CA VAL A 240 -0.85 -10.81 7.23
C VAL A 240 -1.58 -12.15 7.23
N PRO A 241 -1.81 -12.77 8.41
CA PRO A 241 -1.32 -12.35 9.74
C PRO A 241 0.22 -12.33 9.84
N PRO A 242 0.81 -11.56 10.77
CA PRO A 242 2.26 -11.43 10.93
C PRO A 242 2.97 -12.76 11.15
N SER A 243 4.15 -12.89 10.54
CA SER A 243 5.06 -14.01 10.77
C SER A 243 5.95 -13.71 11.98
N PRO A 244 6.32 -14.73 12.79
CA PRO A 244 7.35 -14.53 13.82
C PRO A 244 8.73 -14.22 13.23
N GLN A 245 8.96 -14.55 11.96
CA GLN A 245 10.20 -14.23 11.26
C GLN A 245 10.08 -12.87 10.56
N LEU A 246 11.07 -12.00 10.81
CA LEU A 246 11.18 -10.67 10.21
C LEU A 246 11.45 -10.71 8.71
N LEU A 247 12.23 -11.69 8.26
CA LEU A 247 12.62 -11.89 6.87
C LEU A 247 12.50 -13.37 6.59
N LEU A 248 11.71 -13.72 5.58
CA LEU A 248 11.56 -15.08 5.11
C LEU A 248 12.00 -15.13 3.64
N GLU A 249 13.12 -15.78 3.37
CA GLU A 249 13.59 -15.99 2.00
C GLU A 249 12.90 -17.23 1.42
N ALA A 250 12.26 -17.09 0.26
CA ALA A 250 11.70 -18.22 -0.45
C ALA A 250 12.86 -19.09 -0.98
N PRO A 251 12.84 -20.41 -0.75
CA PRO A 251 13.87 -21.30 -1.30
C PRO A 251 13.95 -21.20 -2.82
N VAL A 252 15.17 -21.24 -3.35
CA VAL A 252 15.42 -21.18 -4.80
C VAL A 252 14.61 -22.26 -5.53
N GLY A 253 13.83 -21.85 -6.53
CA GLY A 253 12.97 -22.73 -7.32
C GLY A 253 11.62 -23.05 -6.67
N GLN A 254 11.31 -22.48 -5.50
CA GLN A 254 10.01 -22.59 -4.84
C GLN A 254 9.23 -21.27 -4.81
N GLU A 255 9.70 -20.21 -5.47
CA GLU A 255 9.05 -18.90 -5.46
C GLU A 255 7.60 -18.97 -5.96
N ALA A 256 7.34 -19.83 -6.95
CA ALA A 256 6.01 -20.13 -7.45
C ALA A 256 5.04 -20.62 -6.36
N SER A 257 5.51 -21.49 -5.45
CA SER A 257 4.66 -22.03 -4.37
C SER A 257 4.33 -20.97 -3.32
N TYR A 258 5.24 -20.00 -3.14
CA TYR A 258 4.97 -18.83 -2.30
C TYR A 258 3.94 -17.92 -2.95
N LEU A 259 4.15 -17.53 -4.22
CA LEU A 259 3.22 -16.67 -4.97
C LEU A 259 1.80 -17.23 -5.00
N THR A 260 1.67 -18.56 -5.16
CA THR A 260 0.37 -19.26 -5.23
C THR A 260 -0.19 -19.67 -3.87
N PHE A 261 0.42 -19.25 -2.76
CA PHE A 261 -0.01 -19.60 -1.40
C PHE A 261 -0.09 -21.11 -1.12
N THR A 262 0.72 -21.92 -1.80
CA THR A 262 0.80 -23.37 -1.61
C THR A 262 1.93 -23.78 -0.67
N ALA A 263 2.95 -22.93 -0.49
CA ALA A 263 3.99 -23.13 0.52
C ALA A 263 3.42 -23.03 1.95
N PRO A 264 3.85 -23.90 2.89
CA PRO A 264 3.32 -23.94 4.27
C PRO A 264 3.40 -22.60 5.00
N GLU A 265 4.45 -21.82 4.75
CA GLU A 265 4.74 -20.55 5.44
C GLU A 265 3.77 -19.43 5.06
N VAL A 266 3.15 -19.52 3.88
CA VAL A 266 2.18 -18.55 3.37
C VAL A 266 0.76 -19.11 3.25
N ALA A 267 0.56 -20.41 3.48
CA ALA A 267 -0.70 -21.10 3.24
C ALA A 267 -1.89 -20.56 4.04
N ASP A 268 -1.66 -19.93 5.19
CA ASP A 268 -2.67 -19.28 6.04
C ASP A 268 -2.75 -17.75 5.86
N LYS A 269 -1.90 -17.17 5.01
CA LYS A 269 -1.78 -15.71 4.84
C LYS A 269 -2.81 -15.18 3.86
N VAL A 270 -3.33 -13.98 4.14
CA VAL A 270 -4.23 -13.25 3.24
C VAL A 270 -3.46 -12.31 2.31
N ARG A 271 -2.34 -11.76 2.78
CA ARG A 271 -1.41 -10.95 1.96
C ARG A 271 0.00 -10.96 2.52
N TYR A 272 0.97 -10.60 1.70
CA TYR A 272 2.34 -10.33 2.14
C TYR A 272 3.11 -9.41 1.18
N THR A 273 4.17 -8.79 1.67
CA THR A 273 5.10 -8.00 0.86
C THR A 273 6.27 -8.86 0.42
N ALA A 274 6.47 -8.97 -0.89
CA ALA A 274 7.61 -9.61 -1.53
C ALA A 274 8.55 -8.56 -2.13
N LEU A 275 9.85 -8.75 -1.87
CA LEU A 275 10.95 -8.03 -2.49
C LEU A 275 11.77 -9.01 -3.33
N PHE A 276 12.17 -8.58 -4.52
CA PHE A 276 13.06 -9.34 -5.39
C PHE A 276 14.44 -8.68 -5.38
N LEU A 277 15.41 -9.39 -4.79
CA LEU A 277 16.79 -8.94 -4.66
C LEU A 277 17.63 -9.61 -5.75
N GLY A 278 18.17 -8.84 -6.68
CA GLY A 278 19.04 -9.38 -7.72
C GLY A 278 19.29 -8.40 -8.87
N PRO A 279 20.01 -8.85 -9.91
CA PRO A 279 20.21 -8.06 -11.12
C PRO A 279 18.86 -7.62 -11.71
N SER A 280 18.71 -6.33 -12.01
CA SER A 280 17.49 -5.83 -12.64
C SER A 280 17.26 -6.52 -13.97
N VAL A 281 16.01 -6.88 -14.28
CA VAL A 281 15.64 -7.42 -15.60
C VAL A 281 16.06 -6.41 -16.68
N GLY A 282 17.04 -6.79 -17.49
CA GLY A 282 17.54 -5.94 -18.56
C GLY A 282 16.44 -5.58 -19.55
N PHE A 283 16.51 -4.38 -20.12
CA PHE A 283 15.51 -3.87 -21.08
C PHE A 283 15.22 -4.86 -22.24
N GLY A 284 16.24 -5.55 -22.74
CA GLY A 284 16.07 -6.58 -23.78
C GLY A 284 15.28 -7.81 -23.34
N ALA A 285 15.36 -8.21 -22.07
CA ALA A 285 14.55 -9.29 -21.52
C ALA A 285 13.09 -8.84 -21.34
N LEU A 286 12.88 -7.61 -20.86
CA LEU A 286 11.54 -7.01 -20.76
C LEU A 286 10.84 -6.97 -22.13
N LEU A 287 11.52 -6.49 -23.18
CA LEU A 287 10.96 -6.44 -24.55
C LEU A 287 10.53 -7.81 -25.09
N ARG A 288 11.20 -8.90 -24.68
CA ARG A 288 10.82 -10.26 -25.06
C ARG A 288 9.60 -10.78 -24.31
N LEU A 289 9.33 -10.24 -23.12
CA LEU A 289 8.17 -10.57 -22.30
C LEU A 289 6.93 -9.78 -22.72
N LEU A 290 7.08 -8.52 -23.18
CA LEU A 290 5.96 -7.64 -23.55
C LEU A 290 4.89 -8.29 -24.46
N PRO A 291 5.23 -9.04 -25.53
CA PRO A 291 4.22 -9.68 -26.38
C PRO A 291 3.40 -10.77 -25.68
N GLN A 292 3.85 -11.26 -24.53
CA GLN A 292 3.19 -12.28 -23.71
C GLN A 292 2.34 -11.66 -22.59
N LEU A 293 2.31 -10.33 -22.50
CA LEU A 293 1.55 -9.58 -21.51
C LEU A 293 0.29 -9.01 -22.17
N ARG A 294 -0.84 -9.11 -21.49
CA ARG A 294 -2.01 -8.27 -21.76
C ARG A 294 -2.00 -7.14 -20.75
N THR A 295 -2.00 -5.90 -21.22
CA THR A 295 -1.93 -4.71 -20.36
C THR A 295 -2.63 -3.55 -21.03
N ASN A 296 -3.15 -2.62 -20.24
CA ASN A 296 -3.63 -1.32 -20.70
C ASN A 296 -2.56 -0.23 -20.67
N MET A 297 -1.35 -0.54 -20.21
CA MET A 297 -0.22 0.39 -20.16
C MET A 297 0.45 0.52 -21.52
N SER A 298 0.82 1.74 -21.89
CA SER A 298 1.71 2.02 -23.00
C SER A 298 3.15 1.58 -22.68
N PRO A 299 3.99 1.31 -23.70
CA PRO A 299 5.40 0.99 -23.48
C PRO A 299 6.18 2.04 -22.67
N GLN A 300 5.81 3.33 -22.79
CA GLN A 300 6.43 4.41 -22.04
C GLN A 300 6.07 4.34 -20.55
N GLU A 301 4.82 4.05 -20.22
CA GLU A 301 4.36 3.86 -18.84
C GLU A 301 5.03 2.66 -18.18
N ILE A 302 5.20 1.55 -18.91
CA ILE A 302 5.92 0.37 -18.40
C ILE A 302 7.38 0.72 -18.05
N VAL A 303 8.07 1.43 -18.96
CA VAL A 303 9.46 1.85 -18.73
C VAL A 303 9.54 2.85 -17.58
N SER A 304 8.62 3.81 -17.51
CA SER A 304 8.54 4.79 -16.42
C SER A 304 8.31 4.11 -15.07
N PHE A 305 7.39 3.14 -14.98
CA PHE A 305 7.12 2.38 -13.77
C PHE A 305 8.35 1.61 -13.28
N LEU A 306 9.06 0.93 -14.18
CA LEU A 306 10.27 0.17 -13.85
C LEU A 306 11.47 1.08 -13.51
N ASN A 307 11.52 2.29 -14.04
CA ASN A 307 12.56 3.28 -13.71
C ASN A 307 12.24 4.06 -12.44
N GLY A 308 10.96 4.32 -12.14
CA GLY A 308 10.52 4.87 -10.86
C GLY A 308 10.92 3.96 -9.70
N ALA A 309 10.90 2.64 -9.93
CA ALA A 309 11.46 1.67 -9.01
C ALA A 309 12.98 1.82 -8.76
N ARG A 310 13.74 2.51 -9.63
CA ARG A 310 15.19 2.68 -9.49
C ARG A 310 15.60 3.93 -8.70
N ASN A 311 14.72 4.93 -8.59
CA ASN A 311 15.06 6.22 -7.97
C ASN A 311 14.74 6.28 -6.45
N GLY A 312 14.18 5.21 -5.88
CA GLY A 312 13.86 5.08 -4.46
C GLY A 312 14.84 4.21 -3.64
N LEU A 313 16.05 3.96 -4.16
CA LEU A 313 17.15 3.28 -3.48
C LEU A 313 18.36 4.21 -3.35
#